data_AF-A0A392T3J6-F1
#
_entry.id   AF-A0A392T3J6-F1
#
_cell.length_a   1.000
_cell.length_b   1.000
_cell.length_c   1.000
_cell.angle_alpha   90.00
_cell.angle_beta   90.00
_cell.angle_gamma   90.00
#
_symmetry.space_group_name_H-M   'P 1'
#
loop_
_entity.id
_entity.type
_entity.pdbx_description
1 polymer ?
#
loop_
_entity_poly.entity_id
_entity_poly.type
_entity_poly.pdbx_seq_one_letter_code
_entity_poly.pdbx_strand_id
1 'polypeptide(L)' 'MGIMQVVSGCGNLKTLDLTCCRFITDAAISTIANSCPNLACLKLESCDMVTEVGLYQLGLSCLMLEELDLTDCSGMNDIG' A
#
# COMPACT_ATOMS: atom_id res chain seq x y z
N MET A 1 8.96 1.58 14.62
CA MET A 1 9.58 2.67 13.82
C MET A 1 9.97 2.15 12.43
N GLY A 2 9.03 1.52 11.71
CA GLY A 2 9.31 0.89 10.41
C GLY A 2 9.01 1.85 9.25
N ILE A 3 8.34 1.34 8.22
CA ILE A 3 8.03 2.04 6.96
C ILE A 3 7.35 3.41 7.13
N MET A 4 6.52 3.59 8.17
CA MET A 4 5.74 4.82 8.41
C MET A 4 6.62 6.08 8.60
N GLN A 5 7.82 5.93 9.18
CA GLN A 5 8.77 7.05 9.32
C GLN A 5 9.53 7.34 8.03
N VAL A 6 9.75 6.30 7.21
CA VAL A 6 10.44 6.43 5.92
C VAL A 6 9.57 7.21 4.94
N VAL A 7 8.27 6.96 4.93
CA VAL A 7 7.34 7.61 4.00
C VAL A 7 6.90 9.00 4.46
N SER A 8 7.09 9.37 5.73
CA SER A 8 6.72 10.70 6.23
C SER A 8 7.63 11.76 5.60
N GLY A 9 7.11 12.50 4.61
CA GLY A 9 7.86 13.49 3.84
C GLY A 9 8.16 13.07 2.39
N CYS A 10 7.82 11.85 1.99
CA CYS A 10 8.00 11.34 0.64
C CYS A 10 6.83 11.69 -0.29
N GLY A 11 6.42 12.96 -0.32
CA GLY A 11 5.25 13.42 -1.12
C GLY A 11 5.40 13.25 -2.64
N ASN A 12 6.63 13.07 -3.13
CA ASN A 12 6.94 12.84 -4.55
C ASN A 12 7.31 11.37 -4.87
N LEU A 13 7.13 10.45 -3.92
CA LEU A 13 7.41 9.04 -4.15
C LEU A 13 6.41 8.50 -5.18
N LYS A 14 6.95 7.91 -6.26
CA LYS A 14 6.16 7.34 -7.36
C LYS A 14 6.07 5.83 -7.30
N THR A 15 7.11 5.16 -6.79
CA THR A 15 7.17 3.71 -6.74
C THR A 15 7.54 3.28 -5.35
N LEU A 16 6.77 2.35 -4.78
CA LEU A 16 7.05 1.71 -3.51
C LEU A 16 6.89 0.21 -3.64
N ASP A 17 7.92 -0.52 -3.27
CA ASP A 17 7.93 -1.98 -3.29
C ASP A 17 8.03 -2.51 -1.86
N LEU A 18 7.00 -3.26 -1.45
CA LEU A 18 6.88 -3.92 -0.16
C LEU A 18 6.67 -5.43 -0.33
N THR A 19 7.10 -6.00 -1.45
CA THR A 19 7.02 -7.43 -1.73
C THR A 19 7.57 -8.25 -0.56
N CYS A 20 6.86 -9.32 -0.20
CA CYS A 20 7.14 -10.23 0.93
C CYS A 20 7.14 -9.57 2.32
N CYS A 21 6.66 -8.33 2.46
CA CYS A 21 6.53 -7.67 3.76
C CYS A 21 5.27 -8.12 4.51
N ARG A 22 5.24 -9.39 4.93
CA ARG A 22 4.09 -10.08 5.58
C ARG A 22 3.51 -9.44 6.84
N PHE A 23 4.19 -8.45 7.43
CA PHE A 23 3.75 -7.73 8.62
C PHE A 23 3.21 -6.33 8.32
N ILE A 24 3.13 -5.93 7.05
CA ILE A 24 2.47 -4.69 6.63
C ILE A 24 0.96 -4.88 6.74
N THR A 25 0.31 -3.94 7.42
CA THR A 25 -1.13 -3.95 7.69
C THR A 25 -1.83 -2.79 6.98
N ASP A 26 -3.16 -2.81 6.98
CA ASP A 26 -3.99 -1.72 6.44
C ASP A 26 -3.67 -0.35 7.05
N ALA A 27 -3.25 -0.29 8.32
CA ALA A 27 -2.82 0.95 8.97
C ALA A 27 -1.54 1.51 8.36
N ALA A 28 -0.60 0.64 7.97
CA ALA A 28 0.60 1.06 7.27
C ALA A 28 0.27 1.55 5.85
N ILE A 29 -0.61 0.83 5.12
CA ILE A 29 -1.09 1.26 3.79
C ILE A 29 -1.78 2.62 3.86
N SER A 30 -2.65 2.83 4.85
CA SER A 30 -3.32 4.12 5.07
C SER A 30 -2.32 5.26 5.33
N THR A 31 -1.25 4.99 6.07
CA THR A 31 -0.20 5.98 6.34
C THR A 31 0.59 6.31 5.08
N ILE A 32 0.93 5.29 4.28
CA ILE A 32 1.60 5.45 2.98
C ILE A 32 0.73 6.29 2.06
N ALA A 33 -0.56 5.95 1.94
CA ALA A 33 -1.50 6.64 1.07
C ALA A 33 -1.62 8.13 1.41
N ASN A 34 -1.67 8.47 2.71
CA ASN A 34 -1.71 9.85 3.17
C ASN A 34 -0.38 10.61 3.01
N SER A 35 0.75 9.91 3.03
CA SER A 35 2.08 10.53 2.96
C SER A 35 2.60 10.66 1.52
N CYS A 36 2.14 9.80 0.62
CA CYS A 36 2.60 9.66 -0.75
C CYS A 36 1.43 9.76 -1.75
N PRO A 37 0.78 10.94 -1.90
CA PRO A 37 -0.37 11.10 -2.79
C PRO A 37 -0.04 10.92 -4.28
N ASN A 38 1.23 11.09 -4.66
CA ASN A 38 1.73 10.94 -6.03
C ASN A 38 2.23 9.52 -6.37
N LEU A 39 1.90 8.54 -5.53
CA LEU A 39 2.29 7.16 -5.77
C LEU A 39 1.62 6.64 -7.04
N ALA A 40 2.43 6.11 -7.95
CA ALA A 40 2.02 5.57 -9.25
C ALA A 40 2.13 4.05 -9.30
N CYS A 41 3.05 3.44 -8.55
CA CYS A 41 3.25 2.00 -8.51
C CYS A 41 3.44 1.54 -7.06
N LEU A 42 2.61 0.60 -6.62
CA LEU A 42 2.72 -0.04 -5.31
C LEU A 42 2.74 -1.56 -5.46
N LYS A 43 3.79 -2.20 -4.95
CA LYS A 43 3.88 -3.66 -4.90
C LYS A 43 3.71 -4.19 -3.49
N LEU A 44 2.75 -5.09 -3.34
CA LEU A 44 2.39 -5.74 -2.07
C LEU A 44 2.41 -7.26 -2.21
N GLU A 45 3.07 -7.82 -3.22
CA GLU A 45 3.13 -9.28 -3.41
C GLU A 45 3.46 -10.01 -2.10
N SER A 46 2.73 -11.08 -1.79
CA SER A 46 2.86 -11.84 -0.54
C SER A 46 2.72 -11.01 0.75
N CYS A 47 1.85 -9.99 0.77
CA CYS A 47 1.48 -9.21 1.97
C CYS A 47 0.13 -9.66 2.55
N ASP A 48 0.15 -10.75 3.32
CA ASP A 48 -1.05 -11.42 3.84
C ASP A 48 -1.91 -10.61 4.84
N MET A 49 -1.34 -9.58 5.48
CA MET A 49 -2.04 -8.76 6.48
C MET A 49 -2.70 -7.51 5.88
N VAL A 50 -2.66 -7.33 4.57
CA VAL A 50 -3.37 -6.25 3.86
C VAL A 50 -4.70 -6.79 3.35
N THR A 51 -5.76 -6.01 3.55
CA THR A 51 -7.15 -6.32 3.18
C THR A 51 -7.76 -5.21 2.32
N GLU A 52 -9.02 -5.37 1.90
CA GLU A 52 -9.75 -4.32 1.18
C GLU A 52 -9.82 -2.98 1.93
N VAL A 53 -9.70 -2.98 3.27
CA VAL A 53 -9.71 -1.75 4.08
C VAL A 53 -8.51 -0.87 3.75
N GLY A 54 -7.32 -1.46 3.61
CA GLY A 54 -6.12 -0.73 3.22
C GLY A 54 -6.22 -0.18 1.80
N LEU A 55 -6.78 -0.97 0.87
CA LEU A 55 -6.95 -0.57 -0.52
C LEU A 55 -7.95 0.57 -0.70
N TYR A 56 -9.04 0.56 0.07
CA TYR A 56 -10.03 1.64 0.02
C TYR A 56 -9.39 3.00 0.32
N GLN A 57 -8.57 3.07 1.38
CA GLN A 57 -7.86 4.30 1.70
C GLN A 57 -6.87 4.69 0.60
N LEU A 58 -6.22 3.70 -0.02
CA LEU A 58 -5.27 3.92 -1.10
C LEU A 58 -5.95 4.53 -2.34
N GLY A 59 -7.13 4.03 -2.71
CA GLY A 59 -7.93 4.57 -3.82
C GLY A 59 -8.46 5.99 -3.57
N LEU A 60 -8.62 6.40 -2.31
CA LEU A 60 -9.04 7.76 -1.96
C LEU A 60 -7.90 8.79 -2.03
N SER A 61 -6.68 8.39 -1.69
CA SER A 61 -5.55 9.32 -1.54
C SER A 61 -4.57 9.29 -2.71
N CYS A 62 -4.27 8.11 -3.27
CA CYS A 62 -3.30 7.92 -4.34
C CYS A 62 -3.99 7.93 -5.72
N LEU A 63 -4.52 9.08 -6.13
CA LEU A 63 -5.27 9.22 -7.39
C LEU A 63 -4.42 9.03 -8.66
N MET A 64 -3.10 8.98 -8.50
CA MET A 64 -2.14 8.79 -9.59
C MET A 64 -1.67 7.33 -9.71
N LEU A 65 -2.26 6.40 -8.95
CA LEU A 65 -1.85 5.00 -8.96
C LEU A 65 -2.20 4.34 -10.31
N GLU A 66 -1.19 3.84 -10.98
CA GLU A 66 -1.27 3.15 -12.27
C GLU A 66 -1.05 1.64 -12.12
N GLU A 67 -0.23 1.22 -11.15
CA GLU A 67 0.13 -0.18 -10.92
C GLU A 67 -0.05 -0.53 -9.43
N LEU A 68 -0.79 -1.60 -9.18
CA LEU A 68 -0.96 -2.21 -7.86
C LEU A 68 -0.77 -3.72 -7.99
N ASP A 69 0.27 -4.25 -7.35
CA ASP A 69 0.54 -5.69 -7.33
C ASP A 69 0.07 -6.30 -6.00
N LEU A 70 -0.89 -7.22 -6.09
CA LEU A 70 -1.47 -7.96 -4.97
C LEU A 70 -1.28 -9.48 -5.14
N THR A 71 -0.31 -9.89 -5.95
CA THR A 71 -0.02 -11.30 -6.20
C THR A 71 0.24 -12.03 -4.88
N ASP A 72 -0.36 -13.20 -4.69
CA ASP A 72 -0.23 -14.01 -3.47
C ASP A 72 -0.60 -13.29 -2.15
N CYS A 73 -1.44 -12.25 -2.19
CA CYS A 73 -2.01 -11.63 -0.99
C CYS A 73 -3.23 -12.41 -0.49
N SER A 74 -3.03 -13.30 0.48
CA SER A 74 -4.14 -14.12 1.02
C SER A 74 -5.15 -13.36 1.88
N GLY A 75 -4.82 -12.15 2.33
CA GLY A 75 -5.70 -11.27 3.12
C GLY A 75 -6.80 -10.59 2.31
N MET A 76 -6.69 -10.60 0.98
CA MET A 76 -7.71 -10.11 0.07
C MET A 76 -8.78 -11.18 -0.09
N ASN A 77 -9.79 -11.15 0.78
CA ASN A 77 -10.97 -11.97 0.57
C ASN A 77 -11.76 -11.34 -0.57
N ASP A 78 -11.75 -12.01 -1.73
CA ASP A 78 -12.63 -11.67 -2.85
C ASP A 78 -14.09 -11.88 -2.41
N ILE A 79 -14.68 -10.86 -1.78
CA ILE A 79 -16.13 -10.74 -1.71
C ILE A 79 -16.55 -10.17 -3.07
N GLY A 80 -16.59 -11.04 -4.08
CA GLY A 80 -17.17 -10.75 -5.38
C GLY A 80 -18.63 -10.32 -5.28
#